data_AF-A0A956YZT2-F1
#
_entry.id   AF-A0A956YZT2-F1
#
_cell.length_a   1.000
_cell.length_b   1.000
_cell.length_c   1.000
_cell.angle_alpha   90.00
_cell.angle_beta   90.00
_cell.angle_gamma   90.00
#
_symmetry.space_group_name_H-M   'P 1'
#
loop_
_entity.id
_entity.type
_entity.pdbx_description
1 polymer ?
#
loop_
_entity_poly.entity_id
_entity_poly.type
_entity_poly.pdbx_seq_one_letter_code
_entity_poly.pdbx_strand_id
1 'polypeptide(L)' 'MKALTIERTAKILIFVLLFAMATRIPLDTDVWWHIRSGEYTLTQGMMYSDPFSSTMQGQPWINHSWGSQV' A
#
# COMPACT_ATOMS: atom_id res chain seq x y z
N MET A 1 -37.20 16.88 -14.79
CA MET A 1 -35.87 17.00 -14.13
C MET A 1 -35.96 16.30 -12.78
N LYS A 2 -35.18 15.24 -12.52
CA LYS A 2 -35.22 14.58 -11.20
C LYS A 2 -34.49 15.48 -10.20
N ALA A 3 -35.17 15.86 -9.11
CA ALA A 3 -34.55 16.66 -8.05
C ALA A 3 -33.40 15.87 -7.36
N LEU A 4 -32.29 16.55 -7.06
CA LEU A 4 -31.27 16.03 -6.15
C LEU A 4 -31.84 16.09 -4.72
N THR A 5 -32.10 14.92 -4.14
CA THR A 5 -32.43 14.81 -2.71
C THR A 5 -31.15 14.78 -1.89
N ILE A 6 -31.24 15.09 -0.59
CA ILE A 6 -30.08 15.08 0.31
C ILE A 6 -29.36 13.73 0.28
N GLU A 7 -30.10 12.62 0.25
CA GLU A 7 -29.52 11.26 0.24
C GLU A 7 -28.74 10.98 -1.05
N ARG A 8 -29.26 11.45 -2.20
CA ARG A 8 -28.58 11.28 -3.49
C ARG A 8 -27.31 12.13 -3.56
N THR A 9 -27.40 13.38 -3.12
CA THR A 9 -26.25 14.28 -3.04
C THR A 9 -25.18 13.73 -2.11
N ALA A 10 -25.56 13.26 -0.92
CA ALA A 10 -24.63 12.68 0.05
C ALA A 10 -23.90 11.45 -0.52
N LYS A 11 -24.63 10.53 -1.19
CA LYS A 11 -24.02 9.37 -1.85
C LYS A 11 -23.01 9.78 -2.91
N ILE A 12 -23.38 10.69 -3.80
CA ILE A 12 -22.48 11.20 -4.85
C ILE A 12 -21.24 11.81 -4.22
N LEU A 13 -21.41 12.68 -3.21
CA LEU A 13 -20.30 13.31 -2.52
C LEU A 13 -19.37 12.29 -1.86
N ILE A 14 -19.90 11.27 -1.18
CA ILE A 14 -19.07 10.21 -0.58
C ILE A 14 -18.22 9.53 -1.64
N PHE A 15 -18.81 9.09 -2.76
CA PHE A 15 -18.03 8.42 -3.81
C PHE A 15 -17.01 9.35 -4.47
N VAL A 16 -17.34 10.62 -4.68
CA VAL A 16 -16.40 11.63 -5.21
C VAL A 16 -15.24 11.85 -4.24
N LEU A 17 -15.52 11.97 -2.94
CA LEU A 17 -14.49 12.16 -1.92
C LEU A 17 -13.60 10.92 -1.77
N LEU A 18 -14.18 9.72 -1.81
CA LEU A 18 -13.42 8.47 -1.80
C LEU A 18 -12.50 8.36 -3.01
N PHE A 19 -13.00 8.70 -4.20
CA PHE A 19 -12.19 8.69 -5.42
C PHE A 19 -11.06 9.73 -5.35
N ALA A 20 -11.36 10.95 -4.92
CA ALA A 20 -10.36 11.99 -4.73
C ALA A 20 -9.27 11.57 -3.74
N MET A 21 -9.64 10.90 -2.64
CA MET A 21 -8.69 10.36 -1.67
C MET A 21 -7.82 9.24 -2.27
N ALA A 22 -8.41 8.33 -3.05
CA ALA A 22 -7.70 7.23 -3.70
C ALA A 22 -6.68 7.68 -4.76
N THR A 23 -6.90 8.83 -5.40
CA THR A 23 -5.95 9.40 -6.38
C THR A 23 -4.74 10.09 -5.75
N ARG A 24 -4.68 10.21 -4.42
CA ARG A 24 -3.52 10.80 -3.76
C ARG A 24 -2.30 9.88 -3.90
N ILE A 25 -1.15 10.50 -4.10
CA ILE A 25 0.14 9.79 -4.08
C ILE A 25 0.32 9.19 -2.68
N PRO A 26 0.68 7.90 -2.57
CA PRO A 26 1.02 7.30 -1.30
C PRO A 26 2.13 8.11 -0.61
N LEU A 27 1.87 8.58 0.60
CA LEU A 27 2.85 9.35 1.38
C LEU A 27 3.85 8.46 2.11
N ASP A 28 3.53 7.17 2.22
CA ASP A 28 4.37 6.19 2.88
C ASP A 28 5.55 5.85 1.97
N THR A 29 6.76 6.13 2.46
CA THR A 29 8.02 5.86 1.76
C THR A 29 8.25 4.37 1.55
N ASP A 30 7.62 3.52 2.36
CA ASP A 30 7.86 2.08 2.39
C ASP A 30 6.98 1.34 1.36
N VAL A 31 6.09 2.04 0.66
CA VAL A 31 5.25 1.48 -0.42
C VAL A 31 6.10 0.78 -1.48
N TRP A 32 7.20 1.40 -1.89
CA TRP A 32 8.12 0.80 -2.85
C TRP A 32 8.83 -0.43 -2.28
N TRP A 33 9.12 -0.41 -0.98
CA TRP A 33 9.71 -1.54 -0.30
C TRP A 33 8.75 -2.72 -0.24
N HIS A 34 7.46 -2.50 0.00
CA HIS A 34 6.44 -3.55 -0.06
C HIS A 34 6.30 -4.14 -1.46
N ILE A 35 6.26 -3.30 -2.49
CA ILE A 35 6.16 -3.77 -3.89
C ILE A 35 7.38 -4.62 -4.25
N ARG A 36 8.60 -4.13 -3.96
CA ARG A 36 9.84 -4.82 -4.33
C ARG A 36 10.07 -6.09 -3.51
N SER A 37 9.74 -6.09 -2.21
CA SER A 37 9.79 -7.31 -1.38
C SER A 37 8.76 -8.34 -1.82
N GLY A 38 7.56 -7.92 -2.25
CA GLY A 38 6.55 -8.80 -2.83
C GLY A 38 7.03 -9.43 -4.15
N GLU A 39 7.54 -8.63 -5.07
CA GLU A 39 8.13 -9.09 -6.33
C GLU A 39 9.29 -10.07 -6.10
N TYR A 40 10.18 -9.75 -5.16
CA TYR A 40 11.26 -10.64 -4.76
C TYR A 40 10.73 -11.96 -4.21
N THR A 41 9.72 -11.91 -3.33
CA THR A 41 9.14 -13.12 -2.74
C THR A 41 8.51 -14.03 -3.79
N LEU A 42 7.82 -13.44 -4.78
CA LEU A 42 7.20 -14.18 -5.89
C LEU A 42 8.23 -14.81 -6.84
N THR A 43 9.40 -14.19 -7.01
CA THR A 43 10.39 -14.62 -8.00
C THR A 43 11.53 -15.44 -7.42
N GLN A 44 11.95 -15.15 -6.19
CA GLN A 44 13.11 -15.76 -5.51
C GLN A 44 12.71 -16.57 -4.26
N GLY A 45 11.46 -16.49 -3.82
CA GLY A 45 10.99 -17.09 -2.57
C GLY A 45 11.16 -16.16 -1.36
N MET A 46 10.84 -16.68 -0.18
CA MET A 46 10.80 -15.89 1.06
C MET A 46 12.12 -15.18 1.36
N MET A 47 12.02 -13.94 1.81
CA MET A 47 13.16 -13.10 2.16
C MET A 47 13.61 -13.36 3.61
N TYR A 48 14.89 -13.69 3.78
CA TYR A 48 15.52 -13.89 5.10
C TYR A 48 16.63 -12.89 5.40
N SER A 49 17.09 -12.14 4.41
CA SER A 49 18.10 -11.08 4.51
C SER A 49 17.70 -9.91 3.61
N ASP A 50 18.02 -8.68 4.01
CA ASP A 50 17.69 -7.46 3.27
C ASP A 50 18.60 -7.26 2.04
N PRO A 51 18.08 -7.35 0.80
CA PRO A 51 18.87 -7.14 -0.40
C PRO A 51 18.84 -5.68 -0.89
N PHE A 52 17.97 -4.84 -0.36
CA PHE A 52 17.63 -3.52 -0.92
C PHE A 52 18.30 -2.36 -0.18
N SER A 53 18.48 -2.48 1.14
CA SER A 53 19.06 -1.39 1.93
C SER A 53 20.49 -1.09 1.53
N SER A 54 20.79 0.20 1.32
CA SER A 54 22.14 0.65 0.99
C SER A 54 23.10 0.62 2.19
N THR A 55 22.57 0.69 3.42
CA THR A 55 23.39 0.73 4.65
C THR A 55 23.33 -0.56 5.46
N MET A 56 22.29 -1.38 5.25
CA MET A 56 22.05 -2.63 5.99
C MET A 56 21.94 -3.85 5.07
N GLN A 57 22.59 -3.80 3.90
CA GLN A 57 22.57 -4.91 2.95
C GLN A 57 23.05 -6.21 3.59
N GLY A 58 22.31 -7.29 3.38
CA GLY A 58 22.61 -8.63 3.89
C GLY A 58 22.27 -8.85 5.36
N GLN A 59 21.79 -7.83 6.09
CA GLN A 59 21.30 -8.01 7.45
C GLN A 59 20.03 -8.86 7.48
N PRO A 60 19.73 -9.57 8.58
CA PRO A 60 18.51 -10.37 8.69
C PRO A 60 17.25 -9.55 8.37
N TRP A 61 16.39 -10.11 7.51
CA TRP A 61 15.13 -9.48 7.14
C TRP A 61 14.14 -9.56 8.30
N ILE A 62 13.87 -8.43 8.94
CA ILE A 62 12.83 -8.35 9.98
C ILE A 62 11.52 -8.04 9.29
N ASN A 63 10.67 -9.06 9.16
CA ASN A 63 9.37 -8.90 8.55
C ASN A 63 8.41 -8.17 9.53
N HIS A 64 8.19 -6.89 9.26
CA HIS A 64 7.30 -6.01 10.02
C HIS A 64 5.98 -5.72 9.29
N SER A 65 5.82 -6.22 8.06
CA SER A 65 4.77 -5.76 7.15
C SER A 65 3.98 -6.86 6.43
N TRP A 66 4.53 -8.08 6.32
CA TRP A 66 3.86 -9.21 5.66
C TRP A 66 3.61 -10.34 6.65
N GLY A 67 2.34 -10.71 6.85
CA GLY A 67 1.99 -11.81 7.75
C GLY A 67 2.54 -11.58 9.15
N SER A 68 2.07 -10.49 9.79
CA SER A 68 2.49 -10.04 11.11
C SER A 68 2.57 -11.21 12.10
N GLN A 69 3.76 -11.78 12.23
CA GLN A 69 4.14 -12.80 13.20
C GLN A 69 3.20 -14.02 13.28
N VAL A 70 3.65 -15.14 12.70
CA VAL A 70 3.41 -16.45 13.31
C VAL A 70 4.72 -16.95 13.87
#